data_AF-A0A0P7V0C7-F1
#
_entry.id   AF-A0A0P7V0C7-F1
#
_cell.length_a   1.000
_cell.length_b   1.000
_cell.length_c   1.000
_cell.angle_alpha   90.00
_cell.angle_beta   90.00
_cell.angle_gamma   90.00
#
_symmetry.space_group_name_H-M   'P 1'
#
loop_
_entity.id
_entity.type
_entity.pdbx_description
1 polymer ?
#
loop_
_entity_poly.entity_id
_entity_poly.type
_entity_poly.pdbx_seq_one_letter_code
_entity_poly.pdbx_strand_id
1 'polypeptide(L)'
;MAEQCSELEKALNTLVTEFHKACTDNSSSMNVEQFKGMLSAQMPSLDKASSSEQGMAEILQQMGVKDGEGISFKNFWSLIQSVATKQFSALSPENSAKCTCRLL
;
A
#
# COMPACT_ATOMS: atom_id res chain seq x y z
N MET A 1 -4.62 -23.29 -24.35
CA MET A 1 -5.57 -22.24 -23.96
C MET A 1 -4.97 -21.53 -22.76
N ALA A 2 -4.23 -20.44 -22.97
CA ALA A 2 -3.83 -19.58 -21.87
C ALA A 2 -4.89 -18.48 -21.81
N GLU A 3 -5.76 -18.52 -20.81
CA GLU A 3 -6.70 -17.45 -20.54
C GLU A 3 -5.87 -16.18 -20.33
N GLN A 4 -6.01 -15.21 -21.23
CA GLN A 4 -5.29 -13.96 -21.18
C GLN A 4 -5.80 -13.18 -19.96
N CYS A 5 -5.12 -13.33 -18.82
CA CYS A 5 -5.35 -12.44 -17.68
C CYS A 5 -5.20 -11.00 -18.17
N SER A 6 -6.22 -10.18 -17.91
CA SER A 6 -6.15 -8.73 -18.10
C SER A 6 -5.01 -8.14 -17.26
N GLU A 7 -4.56 -6.95 -17.62
CA GLU A 7 -3.53 -6.24 -16.84
C GLU A 7 -3.96 -6.01 -15.38
N LEU A 8 -5.27 -5.86 -15.13
CA LEU A 8 -5.81 -5.75 -13.78
C LEU A 8 -5.71 -7.08 -13.01
N GLU A 9 -6.07 -8.20 -13.63
CA GLU A 9 -5.95 -9.52 -13.01
C GLU A 9 -4.49 -9.88 -12.74
N LYS A 10 -3.57 -9.52 -13.64
CA LYS A 10 -2.13 -9.66 -13.40
C LYS A 10 -1.67 -8.81 -12.21
N ALA A 11 -2.12 -7.57 -12.10
CA ALA A 11 -1.79 -6.71 -10.98
C ALA A 11 -2.30 -7.30 -9.64
N LEU A 12 -3.54 -7.79 -9.62
CA LEU A 12 -4.11 -8.47 -8.46
C LEU A 12 -3.32 -9.73 -8.09
N ASN A 13 -2.97 -10.57 -9.07
CA ASN A 13 -2.14 -11.75 -8.86
C ASN A 13 -0.77 -11.39 -8.29
N THR A 14 -0.13 -10.33 -8.78
CA THR A 14 1.14 -9.83 -8.24
C THR A 14 1.00 -9.41 -6.78
N LEU A 15 -0.06 -8.65 -6.43
CA LEU A 15 -0.30 -8.21 -5.06
C LEU A 15 -0.48 -9.40 -4.10
N VAL A 16 -1.28 -10.40 -4.49
CA VAL A 16 -1.50 -11.60 -3.68
C VAL A 16 -0.22 -12.42 -3.55
N THR A 17 0.51 -12.60 -4.66
CA THR A 17 1.72 -13.42 -4.71
C THR A 17 2.84 -12.81 -3.86
N GLU A 18 3.14 -11.53 -4.03
CA GLU A 18 4.22 -10.89 -3.29
C GLU A 18 3.90 -10.76 -1.80
N PHE A 19 2.63 -10.56 -1.43
CA PHE A 19 2.22 -10.61 -0.03
C PHE A 19 2.48 -11.99 0.60
N HIS A 20 2.00 -13.07 -0.01
CA HIS A 20 2.17 -14.41 0.55
C HIS A 20 3.63 -14.88 0.52
N LYS A 21 4.42 -14.40 -0.43
CA LYS A 21 5.87 -14.65 -0.50
C LYS A 21 6.63 -14.00 0.66
N ALA A 22 6.13 -12.89 1.20
CA ALA A 22 6.70 -12.24 2.38
C ALA A 22 6.24 -12.89 3.71
N CYS A 23 5.15 -13.65 3.71
CA CYS A 23 4.75 -14.48 4.85
C CYS A 23 5.68 -15.71 4.96
N THR A 24 6.31 -15.93 6.12
CA THR A 24 6.95 -17.24 6.41
C THR A 24 5.89 -18.32 6.66
N ASP A 25 6.26 -19.58 6.38
CA ASP A 25 5.53 -20.79 6.77
C ASP A 25 4.09 -20.92 6.23
N ASN A 26 3.79 -20.33 5.06
CA ASN A 26 2.43 -20.29 4.50
C ASN A 26 1.40 -19.69 5.48
N SER A 27 1.84 -18.82 6.38
CA SER A 27 0.95 -18.13 7.30
C SER A 27 0.05 -17.14 6.56
N SER A 28 -1.19 -16.98 7.04
CA SER A 28 -2.16 -16.03 6.48
C SER A 28 -1.87 -14.56 6.82
N SER A 29 -0.81 -14.30 7.58
CA SER A 29 -0.44 -12.98 8.09
C SER A 29 1.06 -12.90 8.32
N MET A 30 1.66 -11.75 8.06
CA MET A 30 3.09 -11.49 8.28
C MET A 30 3.33 -10.60 9.51
N ASN A 31 4.54 -10.65 10.06
CA ASN A 31 4.96 -9.73 11.12
C ASN A 31 5.47 -8.39 10.54
N VAL A 32 5.79 -7.45 11.44
CA VAL A 32 6.21 -6.09 11.04
C VAL A 32 7.54 -6.10 10.28
N GLU A 33 8.48 -6.98 10.62
CA GLU A 33 9.79 -7.07 9.96
C GLU A 33 9.66 -7.57 8.51
N GLN A 34 8.84 -8.61 8.31
CA GLN A 34 8.49 -9.14 7.00
C GLN A 34 7.79 -8.09 6.14
N PHE A 35 6.83 -7.38 6.74
CA PHE A 35 6.12 -6.31 6.07
C PHE A 35 7.05 -5.17 5.66
N LYS A 36 8.00 -4.79 6.52
CA LYS A 36 9.03 -3.80 6.20
C LYS A 36 9.85 -4.25 4.99
N GLY A 37 10.34 -5.49 5.00
CA GLY A 37 11.10 -6.06 3.89
C GLY A 37 10.31 -6.07 2.57
N MET A 38 9.01 -6.40 2.64
CA MET A 38 8.12 -6.36 1.47
C MET A 38 7.96 -4.93 0.93
N LEU A 39 7.74 -3.94 1.80
CA LEU A 39 7.63 -2.54 1.40
C LEU A 39 8.91 -2.04 0.74
N SER A 40 10.08 -2.37 1.29
CA SER A 40 11.38 -2.02 0.70
C SER A 40 11.56 -2.61 -0.70
N ALA A 41 11.10 -3.84 -0.93
CA ALA A 41 11.26 -4.53 -2.21
C ALA A 41 10.25 -4.07 -3.27
N GLN A 42 8.97 -3.95 -2.89
CA GLN A 42 7.87 -3.77 -3.83
C GLN A 42 7.33 -2.34 -3.88
N MET A 43 7.55 -1.53 -2.84
CA MET A 43 7.02 -0.16 -2.74
C MET A 43 8.07 0.84 -2.22
N PRO A 44 9.13 1.14 -2.99
CA PRO A 44 10.24 1.99 -2.54
C PRO A 44 9.81 3.42 -2.14
N SER A 45 8.67 3.90 -2.65
CA SER A 45 8.08 5.17 -2.26
C SER A 45 7.50 5.15 -0.84
N LEU A 46 6.94 4.02 -0.40
CA LEU A 46 6.43 3.81 0.95
C LEU A 46 7.53 3.38 1.93
N ASP A 47 8.56 2.69 1.45
CA ASP A 47 9.74 2.31 2.23
C ASP A 47 10.35 3.50 3.00
N LYS A 48 10.46 4.65 2.32
CA LYS A 48 10.95 5.90 2.92
C LYS A 48 10.07 6.37 4.08
N ALA A 49 8.75 6.17 3.98
CA ALA A 49 7.81 6.52 5.03
C ALA A 49 7.85 5.50 6.19
N SER A 50 8.10 4.22 5.90
CA SER A 50 8.22 3.16 6.91
C SER A 50 9.65 2.98 7.48
N SER A 51 10.59 3.84 7.10
CA SER A 51 12.00 3.73 7.50
C SER A 51 12.20 3.99 8.99
N SER A 52 11.39 4.88 9.57
CA SER A 52 11.35 5.15 11.01
C SER A 52 10.33 4.25 11.71
N GLU A 53 10.58 3.92 12.98
CA GLU A 53 9.62 3.19 13.82
C GLU A 53 8.27 3.91 13.92
N GLN A 54 8.31 5.24 14.08
CA GLN A 54 7.11 6.06 14.12
C GLN A 54 6.31 5.99 12.81
N GLY A 55 6.99 6.11 11.65
CA GLY A 55 6.32 6.05 10.35
C GLY A 55 5.74 4.66 10.07
N MET A 56 6.42 3.60 10.50
CA MET A 56 5.86 2.25 10.44
C MET A 56 4.63 2.11 11.33
N ALA A 57 4.65 2.64 12.56
CA ALA A 57 3.51 2.62 13.46
C ALA A 57 2.30 3.36 12.86
N GLU A 58 2.52 4.51 12.23
CA GLU A 58 1.46 5.26 11.53
C GLU A 58 0.87 4.46 10.35
N ILE A 59 1.71 3.75 9.59
CA ILE A 59 1.26 2.90 8.48
C ILE A 59 0.44 1.72 9.00
N LEU A 60 0.90 1.04 10.06
CA LEU A 60 0.17 -0.05 10.71
C LEU A 60 -1.18 0.42 11.24
N GLN A 61 -1.21 1.59 11.87
CA GLN A 61 -2.45 2.21 12.35
C GLN A 61 -3.40 2.55 11.20
N GLN A 62 -2.90 3.11 10.09
CA GLN A 62 -3.69 3.41 8.90
C GLN A 62 -4.28 2.15 8.25
N MET A 63 -3.57 1.02 8.35
CA MET A 63 -4.06 -0.27 7.89
C MET A 63 -5.07 -0.92 8.85
N GLY A 64 -5.23 -0.37 10.06
CA GLY A 64 -6.10 -0.92 11.10
C GLY A 64 -5.50 -2.13 11.83
N VAL A 65 -4.18 -2.29 11.82
CA VAL A 65 -3.49 -3.35 12.56
C VAL A 65 -3.47 -3.01 14.03
N LYS A 66 -3.91 -3.94 14.88
CA LYS A 66 -3.86 -3.78 16.34
C LYS A 66 -2.49 -4.18 16.88
N ASP A 67 -2.10 -3.62 18.01
CA ASP A 67 -0.87 -4.00 18.71
C ASP A 67 -0.82 -5.52 18.97
N GLY A 68 0.28 -6.15 18.54
CA GLY A 68 0.50 -7.59 18.67
C GLY A 68 -0.25 -8.46 17.65
N GLU A 69 -1.03 -7.87 16.74
CA GLU A 69 -1.71 -8.60 15.66
C GLU A 69 -0.79 -8.75 14.43
N GLY A 70 -0.86 -9.90 13.77
CA GLY A 70 -0.23 -10.09 12.48
C GLY A 70 -0.88 -9.23 11.38
N ILE A 71 -0.10 -8.84 10.39
CA ILE A 71 -0.56 -8.06 9.26
C ILE A 71 -1.19 -9.04 8.26
N SER A 72 -2.52 -9.04 8.18
CA SER A 72 -3.27 -9.86 7.23
C SER A 72 -3.31 -9.22 5.83
N PHE A 73 -3.68 -10.00 4.81
CA PHE A 73 -3.88 -9.47 3.46
C PHE A 73 -4.92 -8.35 3.42
N LYS A 74 -5.95 -8.43 4.27
CA LYS A 74 -6.97 -7.37 4.39
C LYS A 74 -6.35 -6.05 4.86
N ASN A 75 -5.45 -6.09 5.83
CA ASN A 75 -4.76 -4.91 6.35
C ASN A 75 -3.88 -4.29 5.24
N PHE A 76 -3.15 -5.14 4.51
CA PHE A 76 -2.37 -4.72 3.36
C PHE A 76 -3.23 -4.10 2.23
N TRP A 77 -4.39 -4.70 1.93
CA TRP A 77 -5.31 -4.15 0.93
C TRP A 77 -5.82 -2.75 1.30
N SER A 78 -6.05 -2.48 2.59
CA SER A 78 -6.38 -1.13 3.06
C SER A 78 -5.27 -0.11 2.75
N LEU A 79 -4.00 -0.51 2.82
CA LEU A 79 -2.89 0.36 2.40
C LEU A 79 -2.92 0.64 0.90
N ILE A 80 -3.12 -0.40 0.08
CA ILE A 80 -3.25 -0.26 -1.38
C ILE A 80 -4.37 0.72 -1.73
N GLN A 81 -5.55 0.57 -1.10
CA GLN A 81 -6.67 1.47 -1.28
C GLN A 81 -6.32 2.92 -0.90
N SER A 82 -5.65 3.13 0.24
CA SER A 82 -5.22 4.46 0.69
C SER A 82 -4.26 5.11 -0.31
N VAL A 83 -3.26 4.36 -0.79
CA VAL A 83 -2.29 4.83 -1.78
C VAL A 83 -2.95 5.15 -3.11
N ALA A 84 -3.84 4.28 -3.60
CA ALA A 84 -4.59 4.51 -4.83
C ALA A 84 -5.48 5.76 -4.73
N THR A 85 -6.16 5.96 -3.59
CA THR A 85 -7.00 7.13 -3.35
C THR A 85 -6.18 8.42 -3.32
N LYS A 86 -5.01 8.40 -2.66
CA LYS A 86 -4.07 9.54 -2.65
C LYS A 86 -3.55 9.87 -4.05
N GLN A 87 -3.16 8.85 -4.82
CA GLN A 87 -2.71 9.04 -6.20
C GLN A 87 -3.82 9.62 -7.08
N PHE A 88 -5.04 9.07 -7.01
CA PHE A 88 -6.17 9.60 -7.76
C PHE A 88 -6.47 11.06 -7.39
N SER A 89 -6.44 11.39 -6.09
CA SER A 89 -6.67 12.76 -5.61
C SER A 89 -5.59 13.74 -6.09
N ALA A 90 -4.34 13.29 -6.20
CA ALA A 90 -3.23 14.09 -6.72
C ALA A 90 -3.29 14.27 -8.25
N LEU A 91 -3.84 13.28 -8.97
CA LEU A 91 -4.02 13.33 -10.42
C LEU A 91 -5.30 14.06 -10.83
N SER A 92 -6.27 14.21 -9.92
CA SER A 92 -7.51 14.93 -10.18
C SER A 92 -7.26 16.44 -10.26
N PRO A 93 -7.62 17.12 -11.38
CA PRO A 93 -7.42 18.56 -11.56
C PRO A 93 -8.25 19.45 -10.63
N GLU A 94 -9.09 18.88 -9.77
CA GLU A 94 -9.95 19.66 -8.85
C GLU A 94 -9.15 20.46 -7.79
N ASN A 95 -7.85 20.19 -7.63
CA ASN A 95 -6.96 20.94 -6.73
C ASN A 95 -6.02 21.95 -7.42
N SER A 96 -6.06 22.10 -8.75
CA SER A 96 -5.11 22.96 -9.50
C SER A 96 -5.64 24.33 -9.93
N ALA A 97 -6.84 24.73 -9.49
CA ALA A 97 -7.42 26.03 -9.87
C ALA A 97 -7.92 26.85 -8.67
N LYS A 98 -6.99 27.40 -7.87
CA LYS A 98 -7.25 28.68 -7.19
C LYS A 98 -6.58 29.79 -7.99
N CYS A 99 -7.15 30.13 -9.15
CA CYS A 99 -6.86 31.40 -9.81
C CYS A 99 -7.39 32.53 -8.91
N THR A 100 -6.52 33.14 -8.13
CA THR A 100 -6.75 34.46 -7.54
C THR A 100 -6.70 35.49 -8.66
N CYS A 101 -7.84 35.74 -9.30
CA CYS A 101 -8.03 36.99 -10.05
C CYS A 101 -7.93 38.15 -9.04
N ARG A 102 -6.75 38.78 -8.93
CA ARG A 102 -6.67 40.14 -8.40
C ARG A 102 -7.35 41.04 -9.42
N LEU A 103 -8.53 41.55 -9.06
CA LEU A 103 -9.11 42.75 -9.66
C LEU A 103 -8.11 43.89 -9.44
N LEU A 104 -7.49 44.35 -10.52
CA LEU A 104 -6.84 45.65 -10.63
C LEU A 104 -7.91 46.71 -10.93
#